data_AF-A0A0C3JCJ9-F1
#
_entry.id   AF-A0A0C3JCJ9-F1
#
_cell.length_a   1.000
_cell.length_b   1.000
_cell.length_c   1.000
_cell.angle_alpha   90.00
_cell.angle_beta   90.00
_cell.angle_gamma   90.00
#
_symmetry.space_group_name_H-M   'P 1'
#
loop_
_entity.id
_entity.type
_entity.pdbx_description
1 polymer ?
#
loop_
_entity_poly.entity_id
_entity_poly.type
_entity_poly.pdbx_seq_one_letter_code
_entity_poly.pdbx_strand_id
1 'polypeptide(L)'
;MTTLLTVNTVVYPDVEYADTEAAFLQPLIVMVCFSGPPIEISASISKEYKGITLPVIRAKAWSAHQSERLTHSVAVSSIDQEDSAGDFPIPFLPLASTFDPMDTCHWATLSKDIERWLMNDVWTTSIPQWAWGHDAFWLAYIAAHPMFPNGSWSAWDPRIPMEGQFIEEWLNDDGMNGSAEGMSSNETAKHLLLSNIWESFSRHIALFYPFVLIPVS
;
A
#
# COMPACT_ATOMS: atom_id res chain seq x y z
N MET A 1 -23.42 -23.15 -1.26
CA MET A 1 -23.74 -22.25 -0.13
C MET A 1 -22.56 -21.31 0.01
N THR A 2 -22.72 -20.03 -0.32
CA THR A 2 -21.65 -19.03 -0.21
C THR A 2 -21.69 -18.47 1.20
N THR A 3 -20.65 -18.69 1.99
CA THR A 3 -20.50 -18.11 3.32
C THR A 3 -20.17 -16.63 3.20
N LEU A 4 -21.04 -15.77 3.75
CA LEU A 4 -20.76 -14.34 3.90
C LEU A 4 -19.69 -14.16 4.99
N LEU A 5 -18.56 -13.56 4.62
CA LEU A 5 -17.53 -13.15 5.57
C LEU A 5 -17.88 -11.75 6.08
N THR A 6 -18.14 -11.61 7.37
CA THR A 6 -18.35 -10.29 8.01
C THR A 6 -17.13 -9.94 8.84
N VAL A 7 -16.51 -8.79 8.55
CA VAL A 7 -15.40 -8.23 9.33
C VAL A 7 -15.92 -6.99 10.05
N ASN A 8 -15.75 -6.94 11.37
CA ASN A 8 -16.15 -5.81 12.20
C ASN A 8 -14.90 -5.12 12.77
N THR A 9 -14.73 -3.84 12.48
CA THR A 9 -13.63 -3.02 13.02
C THR A 9 -14.23 -1.81 13.75
N VAL A 10 -13.70 -1.52 14.93
CA VAL A 10 -14.06 -0.33 15.71
C VAL A 10 -12.86 0.61 15.72
N VAL A 11 -13.07 1.85 15.30
CA VAL A 11 -12.03 2.88 15.27
C VAL A 11 -12.37 3.97 16.27
N TYR A 12 -11.38 4.36 17.07
CA TYR A 12 -11.49 5.46 18.03
C TYR A 12 -10.66 6.63 17.49
N PRO A 13 -11.29 7.70 16.96
CA PRO A 13 -10.55 8.86 16.52
C PRO A 13 -9.98 9.61 17.74
N ASP A 14 -8.76 10.11 17.61
CA ASP A 14 -8.21 11.06 18.59
C ASP A 14 -8.95 12.39 18.46
N VAL A 15 -9.55 12.83 19.56
CA VAL A 15 -10.29 14.10 19.64
C VAL A 15 -9.42 15.08 20.40
N GLU A 16 -8.80 16.02 19.67
CA GLU A 16 -8.12 17.16 20.28
C GLU A 16 -9.12 18.30 20.50
N TYR A 17 -9.17 18.79 21.74
CA TYR A 17 -10.00 19.94 22.08
C TYR A 17 -9.20 21.23 21.83
N ALA A 18 -9.55 21.95 20.76
CA ALA A 18 -9.15 23.33 20.59
C ALA A 18 -10.13 24.20 21.41
N ASP A 19 -9.61 24.90 22.43
CA ASP A 19 -10.29 25.80 23.38
C ASP A 19 -11.83 25.90 23.32
N THR A 20 -12.45 25.34 24.35
CA THR A 20 -13.81 25.47 24.94
C THR A 20 -15.08 25.64 24.08
N GLU A 21 -15.04 25.96 22.79
CA GLU A 21 -16.28 26.19 22.01
C GLU A 21 -16.31 25.50 20.63
N ALA A 22 -15.20 24.92 20.14
CA ALA A 22 -15.19 24.18 18.88
C ALA A 22 -14.26 22.96 18.92
N ALA A 23 -14.83 21.76 18.92
CA ALA A 23 -14.08 20.55 18.65
C ALA A 23 -13.97 20.35 17.13
N PHE A 24 -12.75 20.34 16.59
CA PHE A 24 -12.51 19.96 15.20
C PHE A 24 -12.34 18.44 15.14
N LEU A 25 -13.27 17.75 14.48
CA LEU A 25 -13.10 16.35 14.15
C LEU A 25 -12.31 16.27 12.85
N GLN A 26 -11.09 15.73 12.91
CA GLN A 26 -10.37 15.38 11.70
C GLN A 26 -11.13 14.29 10.94
N PRO A 27 -11.23 14.36 9.60
CA PRO A 27 -11.85 13.32 8.80
C PRO A 27 -11.16 11.97 9.03
N LEU A 28 -11.92 10.97 9.47
CA LEU A 28 -11.41 9.61 9.57
C LEU A 28 -11.41 8.96 8.18
N ILE A 29 -10.22 8.70 7.65
CA ILE A 29 -10.05 7.99 6.39
C ILE A 29 -9.89 6.50 6.69
N VAL A 30 -10.87 5.69 6.28
CA VAL A 30 -10.80 4.24 6.33
C VAL A 30 -10.60 3.71 4.92
N MET A 31 -9.44 3.11 4.66
CA MET A 31 -9.14 2.44 3.40
C MET A 31 -9.51 0.96 3.52
N VAL A 32 -10.40 0.49 2.65
CA VAL A 32 -10.78 -0.93 2.58
C VAL A 32 -10.31 -1.49 1.25
N CYS A 33 -9.29 -2.34 1.30
CA CYS A 33 -8.74 -3.04 0.15
C CYS A 33 -9.32 -4.45 0.10
N PHE A 34 -9.94 -4.83 -1.01
CA PHE A 34 -10.48 -6.17 -1.20
C PHE A 34 -10.29 -6.60 -2.66
N SER A 35 -9.95 -7.87 -2.86
CA SER A 35 -9.94 -8.51 -4.18
C SER A 35 -11.08 -9.51 -4.25
N GLY A 36 -12.11 -9.26 -5.06
CA GLY A 36 -13.22 -10.20 -5.19
C GLY A 36 -14.56 -9.57 -5.57
N PRO A 37 -15.69 -10.24 -5.23
CA PRO A 37 -17.03 -9.75 -5.55
C PRO A 37 -17.34 -8.42 -4.83
N PRO A 38 -18.41 -7.70 -5.24
CA PRO A 38 -18.82 -6.47 -4.58
C PRO A 38 -19.01 -6.66 -3.07
N ILE A 39 -18.49 -5.71 -2.29
CA ILE A 39 -18.65 -5.68 -0.84
C ILE A 39 -19.67 -4.63 -0.42
N GLU A 40 -20.28 -4.84 0.74
CA GLU A 40 -21.14 -3.86 1.42
C GLU A 40 -20.35 -3.27 2.60
N ILE A 41 -20.22 -1.94 2.62
CA ILE A 41 -19.58 -1.21 3.73
C ILE A 41 -20.66 -0.45 4.48
N SER A 42 -20.75 -0.67 5.79
CA SER A 42 -21.62 0.09 6.69
C SER A 42 -20.78 0.77 7.76
N ALA A 43 -21.16 2.00 8.12
CA ALA A 43 -20.56 2.74 9.22
C ALA A 43 -21.66 3.14 10.19
N SER A 44 -21.40 2.98 11.48
CA SER A 44 -22.31 3.40 12.53
C SER A 44 -21.53 4.13 13.61
N ILE A 45 -22.18 5.12 14.21
CA ILE A 45 -21.62 5.87 15.33
C ILE A 45 -22.26 5.36 16.62
N SER A 46 -21.48 5.33 17.71
CA SER A 46 -21.95 5.02 19.06
C SER A 46 -23.20 5.84 19.41
N LYS A 47 -24.09 5.24 20.21
CA LYS A 47 -25.38 5.83 20.58
C LYS A 47 -25.23 7.20 21.26
N GLU A 48 -24.12 7.42 21.96
CA GLU A 48 -23.84 8.66 22.68
C GLU A 48 -23.61 9.87 21.76
N TYR A 49 -23.27 9.64 20.49
CA TYR A 49 -23.08 10.71 19.50
C TYR A 49 -24.20 10.78 18.46
N LYS A 50 -25.23 9.93 18.57
CA LYS A 50 -26.41 9.96 17.70
C LYS A 50 -27.20 11.26 17.95
N GLY A 51 -26.95 12.27 17.12
CA GLY A 51 -27.61 13.59 17.19
C GLY A 51 -26.64 14.77 17.10
N ILE A 52 -25.35 14.54 17.30
CA ILE A 52 -24.29 15.55 17.18
C ILE A 52 -23.67 15.48 15.79
N THR A 53 -23.47 14.27 15.27
CA THR A 53 -22.86 14.02 13.97
C THR A 53 -23.61 12.93 13.21
N LEU A 54 -23.53 12.98 11.88
CA LEU A 54 -24.03 11.96 10.95
C LEU A 54 -22.84 11.40 10.19
N PRO A 55 -22.62 10.07 10.17
CA PRO A 55 -21.54 9.50 9.37
C PRO A 55 -21.88 9.73 7.90
N VAL A 56 -21.00 10.40 7.18
CA VAL A 56 -21.13 10.56 5.72
C VAL A 56 -20.13 9.61 5.07
N ILE A 57 -20.63 8.50 4.52
CA ILE A 57 -19.80 7.60 3.73
C ILE A 57 -19.72 8.19 2.32
N ARG A 58 -18.51 8.56 1.90
CA ARG A 58 -18.25 8.95 0.51
C ARG A 58 -17.38 7.88 -0.12
N ALA A 59 -17.99 7.07 -0.98
CA ALA A 59 -17.24 6.22 -1.89
C ALA A 59 -16.83 7.06 -3.10
N LYS A 60 -15.52 7.20 -3.32
CA LYS A 60 -15.01 7.77 -4.57
C LYS A 60 -14.41 6.64 -5.39
N ALA A 61 -14.91 6.48 -6.62
CA ALA A 61 -14.25 5.63 -7.60
C ALA A 61 -12.90 6.27 -7.92
N TRP A 62 -11.83 5.51 -7.71
CA TRP A 62 -10.48 6.02 -7.86
C TRP A 62 -10.17 6.54 -9.28
N SER A 63 -10.89 6.04 -10.30
CA SER A 63 -10.74 6.46 -11.70
C SER A 63 -11.26 7.86 -12.04
N ALA A 64 -12.00 8.53 -11.15
CA ALA A 64 -12.61 9.83 -11.46
C ALA A 64 -11.63 11.02 -11.41
N HIS A 65 -10.43 10.86 -10.85
CA HIS A 65 -9.43 11.94 -10.78
C HIS A 65 -8.70 12.23 -12.09
N GLN A 66 -8.86 11.39 -13.12
CA GLN A 66 -8.20 11.61 -14.40
C GLN A 66 -9.02 12.42 -15.42
N SER A 67 -10.34 12.58 -15.23
CA SER A 67 -11.18 13.23 -16.26
C SER A 67 -11.41 14.73 -16.07
N GLU A 68 -11.25 15.29 -14.87
CA GLU A 68 -11.60 16.70 -14.61
C GLU A 68 -10.42 17.68 -14.76
N ARG A 69 -9.17 17.19 -14.85
CA ARG A 69 -7.99 18.07 -14.94
C ARG A 69 -7.62 18.51 -16.37
N LEU A 70 -8.29 18.01 -17.41
CA LEU A 70 -7.92 18.29 -18.82
C LEU A 70 -8.79 19.32 -19.54
N THR A 71 -9.82 19.86 -18.90
CA THR A 71 -10.62 20.94 -19.49
C THR A 71 -10.94 21.96 -18.41
N HIS A 72 -10.10 23.00 -18.25
CA HIS A 72 -10.52 24.37 -17.97
C HIS A 72 -9.28 25.27 -17.90
N SER A 73 -8.82 25.70 -19.07
CA SER A 73 -8.12 26.98 -19.21
C SER A 73 -9.20 28.07 -19.16
N VAL A 74 -9.20 28.88 -18.11
CA VAL A 74 -9.33 30.35 -18.07
C VAL A 74 -9.31 30.77 -16.60
N ALA A 75 -8.49 31.78 -16.32
CA ALA A 75 -8.27 32.40 -15.02
C ALA A 75 -9.56 32.89 -14.33
N VAL A 76 -9.58 32.84 -12.99
CA VAL A 76 -9.82 33.98 -12.06
C VAL A 76 -10.11 33.45 -10.64
N SER A 77 -9.22 33.88 -9.73
CA SER A 77 -9.32 34.09 -8.27
C SER A 77 -10.04 33.11 -7.33
N SER A 78 -9.27 32.71 -6.30
CA SER A 78 -9.63 32.59 -4.88
C SER A 78 -10.71 31.58 -4.49
N ILE A 79 -10.27 30.46 -3.95
CA ILE A 79 -10.43 30.02 -2.55
C ILE A 79 -9.40 28.90 -2.36
N ASP A 80 -8.41 29.13 -1.53
CA ASP A 80 -7.43 28.11 -1.13
C ASP A 80 -8.15 27.04 -0.31
N GLN A 81 -8.65 26.03 -1.02
CA GLN A 81 -9.07 24.77 -0.45
C GLN A 81 -7.85 23.85 -0.49
N GLU A 82 -7.04 23.92 0.57
CA GLU A 82 -6.00 22.93 0.86
C GLU A 82 -6.66 21.56 1.11
N ASP A 83 -7.02 20.89 0.02
CA ASP A 83 -7.31 19.46 -0.01
C ASP A 83 -5.97 18.72 -0.23
N SER A 84 -4.99 18.96 0.67
CA SER A 84 -3.68 18.29 0.61
C SER A 84 -3.71 16.98 1.37
N ALA A 85 -4.55 16.05 0.91
CA ALA A 85 -4.39 14.63 1.17
C ALA A 85 -3.64 13.94 0.00
N GLY A 86 -2.92 14.71 -0.82
CA GLY A 86 -2.65 14.34 -2.21
C GLY A 86 -1.24 14.52 -2.76
N ASP A 87 -0.21 14.85 -1.97
CA ASP A 87 1.17 14.94 -2.48
C ASP A 87 2.20 14.45 -1.45
N PHE A 88 2.05 13.20 -0.99
CA PHE A 88 3.18 12.53 -0.35
C PHE A 88 4.09 11.94 -1.46
N PRO A 89 5.35 12.38 -1.60
CA PRO A 89 6.20 11.92 -2.69
C PRO A 89 6.63 10.47 -2.45
N ILE A 90 6.40 9.61 -3.45
CA ILE A 90 6.89 8.22 -3.47
C ILE A 90 8.10 8.19 -4.41
N PRO A 91 9.34 8.40 -3.91
CA PRO A 91 10.49 8.74 -4.73
C PRO A 91 11.01 7.58 -5.57
N PHE A 92 10.62 6.34 -5.26
CA PHE A 92 10.98 5.15 -6.03
C PHE A 92 9.97 4.85 -7.15
N LEU A 93 8.96 5.70 -7.35
CA LEU A 93 7.97 5.58 -8.42
C LEU A 93 7.90 6.85 -9.30
N PRO A 94 7.62 6.72 -10.62
CA PRO A 94 7.48 5.47 -11.35
C PRO A 94 8.80 4.69 -11.41
N LEU A 95 8.73 3.39 -11.68
CA LEU A 95 9.93 2.59 -11.90
C LEU A 95 10.64 3.07 -13.17
N ALA A 96 11.95 2.83 -13.24
CA ALA A 96 12.71 3.10 -14.46
C ALA A 96 12.11 2.33 -15.65
N SER A 97 12.12 2.92 -16.85
CA SER A 97 11.60 2.25 -18.05
C SER A 97 12.39 0.99 -18.44
N THR A 98 13.59 0.83 -17.89
CA THR A 98 14.45 -0.34 -18.02
C THR A 98 14.25 -1.38 -16.92
N PHE A 99 13.34 -1.14 -15.97
CA PHE A 99 13.05 -2.09 -14.90
C PHE A 99 12.48 -3.39 -15.49
N ASP A 100 13.16 -4.49 -15.20
CA ASP A 100 12.76 -5.84 -15.60
C ASP A 100 12.25 -6.59 -14.35
N PRO A 101 10.94 -6.91 -14.27
CA PRO A 101 10.38 -7.68 -13.16
C PRO A 101 10.93 -9.10 -13.03
N MET A 102 11.67 -9.61 -14.03
CA MET A 102 12.32 -10.92 -13.97
C MET A 102 13.79 -10.84 -13.51
N ASP A 103 14.35 -9.63 -13.38
CA ASP A 103 15.72 -9.43 -12.93
C ASP A 103 15.78 -9.13 -11.42
N THR A 104 16.31 -10.08 -10.65
CA THR A 104 16.49 -9.96 -9.20
C THR A 104 17.41 -8.78 -8.80
N CYS A 105 18.30 -8.31 -9.68
CA CYS A 105 19.15 -7.15 -9.42
C CYS A 105 18.37 -5.84 -9.44
N HIS A 106 17.38 -5.73 -10.34
CA HIS A 106 16.48 -4.58 -10.37
C HIS A 106 15.63 -4.53 -9.10
N TRP A 107 15.11 -5.68 -8.66
CA TRP A 107 14.40 -5.81 -7.38
C TRP A 107 15.29 -5.46 -6.18
N ALA A 108 16.56 -5.87 -6.17
CA ALA A 108 17.49 -5.54 -5.09
C ALA A 108 17.75 -4.02 -5.00
N THR A 109 17.79 -3.34 -6.14
CA THR A 109 17.92 -1.88 -6.18
C THR A 109 16.64 -1.23 -5.64
N LEU A 110 15.48 -1.69 -6.11
CA LEU A 110 14.17 -1.19 -5.68
C LEU A 110 13.92 -1.40 -4.18
N SER A 111 14.24 -2.57 -3.64
CA SER A 111 14.07 -2.86 -2.20
C SER A 111 14.91 -1.93 -1.35
N LYS A 112 16.13 -1.56 -1.80
CA LYS A 112 16.97 -0.58 -1.12
C LYS A 112 16.46 0.85 -1.23
N ASP A 113 15.82 1.22 -2.33
CA ASP A 113 15.19 2.53 -2.46
C ASP A 113 13.94 2.64 -1.56
N ILE A 114 13.13 1.59 -1.46
CA ILE A 114 11.99 1.52 -0.53
C ILE A 114 12.47 1.52 0.93
N GLU A 115 13.51 0.74 1.28
CA GLU A 115 14.13 0.72 2.61
C GLU A 115 14.58 2.14 3.01
N ARG A 116 15.27 2.85 2.11
CA ARG A 116 15.74 4.22 2.35
C ARG A 116 14.57 5.17 2.60
N TRP A 117 13.52 5.08 1.79
CA TRP A 117 12.36 5.94 1.92
C TRP A 117 11.58 5.66 3.22
N LEU A 118 11.38 4.38 3.58
CA LEU A 118 10.76 4.00 4.85
C LEU A 118 11.51 4.58 6.05
N MET A 119 12.85 4.53 6.03
CA MET A 119 13.67 4.93 7.18
C MET A 119 13.91 6.43 7.29
N ASN A 120 13.85 7.17 6.18
CA ASN A 120 14.20 8.60 6.16
C ASN A 120 12.98 9.52 6.06
N ASP A 121 11.96 9.11 5.31
CA ASP A 121 10.87 10.02 4.91
C ASP A 121 9.54 9.69 5.61
N VAL A 122 9.29 8.40 5.89
CA VAL A 122 8.00 7.91 6.41
C VAL A 122 8.06 7.46 7.86
N TRP A 123 9.23 7.11 8.40
CA TRP A 123 9.35 6.63 9.79
C TRP A 123 8.71 7.58 10.82
N THR A 124 8.70 8.88 10.53
CA THR A 124 8.10 9.93 11.39
C THR A 124 6.71 10.38 10.93
N THR A 125 6.18 9.83 9.84
CA THR A 125 5.04 10.37 9.10
C THR A 125 3.98 9.29 8.88
N SER A 126 2.74 9.56 9.31
CA SER A 126 1.50 8.77 9.16
C SER A 126 1.62 7.22 9.08
N ILE A 127 1.03 6.54 10.08
CA ILE A 127 0.97 5.07 10.21
C ILE A 127 0.52 4.35 8.89
N PRO A 128 -0.44 4.85 8.10
CA PRO A 128 -0.88 4.15 6.88
C PRO A 128 0.18 4.07 5.78
N GLN A 129 1.00 5.09 5.60
CA GLN A 129 2.02 5.13 4.54
C GLN A 129 3.19 4.21 4.89
N TRP A 130 3.57 4.18 6.16
CA TRP A 130 4.62 3.29 6.62
C TRP A 130 4.21 1.83 6.43
N ALA A 131 2.98 1.46 6.83
CA ALA A 131 2.46 0.11 6.65
C ALA A 131 2.37 -0.30 5.16
N TRP A 132 1.87 0.59 4.29
CA TRP A 132 1.87 0.35 2.85
C TRP A 132 3.28 0.16 2.29
N GLY A 133 4.21 1.03 2.69
CA GLY A 133 5.60 0.97 2.29
C GLY A 133 6.32 -0.30 2.73
N HIS A 134 5.99 -0.75 3.93
CA HIS A 134 6.53 -1.94 4.57
C HIS A 134 6.19 -3.21 3.79
N ASP A 135 4.92 -3.38 3.39
CA ASP A 135 4.51 -4.49 2.52
C ASP A 135 5.17 -4.40 1.13
N ALA A 136 5.29 -3.18 0.57
CA ALA A 136 5.98 -2.97 -0.70
C ALA A 136 7.47 -3.36 -0.62
N PHE A 137 8.12 -3.07 0.50
CA PHE A 137 9.49 -3.47 0.78
C PHE A 137 9.62 -5.00 0.78
N TRP A 138 8.75 -5.72 1.50
CA TRP A 138 8.85 -7.18 1.56
C TRP A 138 8.62 -7.84 0.21
N LEU A 139 7.65 -7.35 -0.58
CA LEU A 139 7.46 -7.81 -1.96
C LEU A 139 8.72 -7.64 -2.81
N ALA A 140 9.33 -6.45 -2.77
CA ALA A 140 10.55 -6.18 -3.53
C ALA A 140 11.77 -6.98 -3.01
N TYR A 141 11.88 -7.14 -1.70
CA TYR A 141 12.97 -7.86 -1.07
C TYR A 141 12.92 -9.37 -1.34
N ILE A 142 11.73 -9.98 -1.30
CA ILE A 142 11.55 -11.39 -1.67
C ILE A 142 11.82 -11.60 -3.17
N ALA A 143 11.41 -10.67 -4.03
CA ALA A 143 11.77 -10.76 -5.45
C ALA A 143 13.29 -10.65 -5.68
N ALA A 144 14.00 -9.85 -4.88
CA ALA A 144 15.46 -9.77 -4.91
C ALA A 144 16.14 -11.04 -4.38
N HIS A 145 15.50 -11.70 -3.42
CA HIS A 145 16.01 -12.90 -2.75
C HIS A 145 14.97 -14.04 -2.73
N PRO A 146 14.66 -14.65 -3.88
CA PRO A 146 13.57 -15.64 -3.99
C PRO A 146 13.69 -16.86 -3.07
N MET A 147 14.90 -17.16 -2.60
CA MET A 147 15.19 -18.28 -1.71
C MET A 147 15.05 -17.94 -0.22
N PHE A 148 14.66 -16.71 0.13
CA PHE A 148 14.49 -16.29 1.52
C PHE A 148 13.37 -17.10 2.21
N PRO A 149 13.54 -17.55 3.46
CA PRO A 149 14.69 -17.31 4.35
C PRO A 149 15.82 -18.35 4.24
N ASN A 150 15.62 -19.42 3.47
CA ASN A 150 16.46 -20.62 3.46
C ASN A 150 17.70 -20.54 2.54
N GLY A 151 17.84 -19.48 1.75
CA GLY A 151 18.96 -19.25 0.85
C GLY A 151 19.83 -18.06 1.24
N SER A 152 20.62 -17.57 0.28
CA SER A 152 21.43 -16.37 0.46
C SER A 152 20.57 -15.12 0.29
N TRP A 153 20.69 -14.20 1.23
CA TRP A 153 19.99 -12.92 1.22
C TRP A 153 20.85 -11.84 1.89
N SER A 154 20.56 -10.58 1.57
CA SER A 154 21.31 -9.44 2.08
C SER A 154 20.63 -8.84 3.32
N ALA A 155 21.39 -8.35 4.30
CA ALA A 155 20.77 -7.73 5.47
C ALA A 155 19.95 -6.47 5.08
N TRP A 156 18.80 -6.31 5.74
CA TRP A 156 17.98 -5.09 5.70
C TRP A 156 18.09 -4.33 7.03
N ASP A 157 17.52 -3.13 7.08
CA ASP A 157 17.48 -2.34 8.31
C ASP A 157 16.58 -3.01 9.37
N PRO A 158 17.07 -3.34 10.57
CA PRO A 158 16.31 -4.07 11.58
C PRO A 158 15.09 -3.30 12.11
N ARG A 159 14.95 -2.01 11.80
CA ARG A 159 13.74 -1.24 12.09
C ARG A 159 12.56 -1.60 11.20
N ILE A 160 12.78 -2.36 10.13
CA ILE A 160 11.72 -2.97 9.31
C ILE A 160 11.44 -4.38 9.86
N PRO A 161 10.35 -4.57 10.63
CA PRO A 161 10.03 -5.87 11.22
C PRO A 161 9.59 -6.88 10.16
N MET A 162 9.76 -8.17 10.44
CA MET A 162 9.14 -9.26 9.67
C MET A 162 7.69 -9.47 10.14
N GLU A 163 6.84 -8.48 9.92
CA GLU A 163 5.44 -8.49 10.35
C GLU A 163 4.58 -7.98 9.19
N GLY A 164 3.33 -8.41 9.06
CA GLY A 164 2.48 -7.95 7.96
C GLY A 164 2.09 -9.08 7.02
N GLN A 165 0.96 -8.86 6.33
CA GLN A 165 0.20 -9.94 5.72
C GLN A 165 1.04 -10.74 4.73
N PHE A 166 1.78 -10.07 3.84
CA PHE A 166 2.55 -10.75 2.81
C PHE A 166 3.71 -11.58 3.39
N ILE A 167 4.52 -10.99 4.28
CA ILE A 167 5.71 -11.68 4.81
C ILE A 167 5.32 -12.82 5.77
N GLU A 168 4.24 -12.67 6.52
CA GLU A 168 3.71 -13.75 7.35
C GLU A 168 3.19 -14.91 6.51
N GLU A 169 2.42 -14.65 5.45
CA GLU A 169 1.97 -15.67 4.50
C GLU A 169 3.17 -16.37 3.84
N TRP A 170 4.19 -15.60 3.44
CA TRP A 170 5.43 -16.14 2.86
C TRP A 170 6.18 -17.07 3.81
N LEU A 171 6.32 -16.69 5.08
CA LEU A 171 7.05 -17.47 6.08
C LEU A 171 6.30 -18.74 6.54
N ASN A 172 4.96 -18.73 6.47
CA ASN A 172 4.13 -19.87 6.84
C ASN A 172 3.92 -20.88 5.71
N ASP A 173 4.31 -20.57 4.47
CA ASP A 173 4.25 -21.50 3.34
C ASP A 173 5.39 -22.53 3.42
N ASP A 174 5.16 -23.58 4.21
CA ASP A 174 6.05 -24.72 4.46
C ASP A 174 6.34 -25.59 3.21
N GLY A 175 5.72 -25.31 2.06
CA GLY A 175 5.55 -26.32 1.01
C GLY A 175 6.23 -26.09 -0.34
N MET A 176 6.42 -24.85 -0.78
CA MET A 176 6.66 -24.63 -2.23
C MET A 176 7.73 -23.59 -2.58
N ASN A 177 7.97 -22.59 -1.72
CA ASN A 177 8.72 -21.39 -2.11
C ASN A 177 10.08 -21.25 -1.40
N GLY A 178 10.29 -21.95 -0.28
CA GLY A 178 11.51 -21.88 0.52
C GLY A 178 12.47 -23.07 0.36
N SER A 179 12.17 -24.09 -0.43
CA SER A 179 13.05 -25.28 -0.49
C SER A 179 14.34 -25.00 -1.27
N ALA A 180 15.45 -24.90 -0.54
CA ALA A 180 16.80 -24.75 -1.06
C ALA A 180 17.20 -25.84 -2.07
N GLU A 181 16.61 -27.03 -1.98
CA GLU A 181 16.97 -28.18 -2.81
C GLU A 181 16.24 -28.24 -4.16
N GLY A 182 15.14 -27.50 -4.35
CA GLY A 182 14.31 -27.58 -5.56
C GLY A 182 14.35 -26.37 -6.50
N MET A 183 14.54 -25.15 -5.96
CA MET A 183 14.49 -23.92 -6.77
C MET A 183 15.84 -23.54 -7.39
N SER A 184 16.96 -23.99 -6.84
CA SER A 184 18.30 -23.61 -7.31
C SER A 184 18.62 -24.00 -8.77
N SER A 185 17.83 -24.89 -9.38
CA SER A 185 18.03 -25.36 -10.75
C SER A 185 16.80 -25.25 -11.66
N ASN A 186 15.65 -24.79 -11.15
CA ASN A 186 14.41 -24.74 -11.93
C ASN A 186 14.05 -23.29 -12.32
N GLU A 187 14.64 -22.82 -13.41
CA GLU A 187 14.41 -21.49 -13.98
C GLU A 187 12.91 -21.18 -14.18
N THR A 188 12.12 -22.19 -14.55
CA THR A 188 10.67 -22.07 -14.72
C THR A 188 9.95 -21.74 -13.41
N ALA A 189 10.37 -22.34 -12.29
CA ALA A 189 9.77 -22.09 -10.98
C ALA A 189 10.12 -20.67 -10.49
N LYS A 190 11.37 -20.24 -10.70
CA LYS A 190 11.80 -18.87 -10.38
C LYS A 190 11.02 -17.84 -11.20
N HIS A 191 10.86 -18.07 -12.49
CA HIS A 191 10.10 -17.17 -13.36
C HIS A 191 8.62 -17.08 -12.94
N LEU A 192 7.99 -18.20 -12.58
CA LEU A 192 6.60 -18.18 -12.08
C LEU A 192 6.48 -17.38 -10.78
N LEU A 193 7.42 -17.57 -9.87
CA LEU A 193 7.47 -16.84 -8.60
C LEU A 193 7.61 -15.33 -8.84
N LEU A 194 8.57 -14.90 -9.66
CA LEU A 194 8.78 -13.48 -9.96
C LEU A 194 7.57 -12.85 -10.67
N SER A 195 6.90 -13.59 -11.56
CA SER A 195 5.62 -13.16 -12.14
C SER A 195 4.54 -12.93 -11.07
N ASN A 196 4.39 -13.86 -10.12
CA ASN A 196 3.40 -13.75 -9.05
C ASN A 196 3.70 -12.58 -8.09
N ILE A 197 4.99 -12.37 -7.78
CA ILE A 197 5.42 -11.24 -6.95
C ILE A 197 5.20 -9.92 -7.71
N TRP A 198 5.51 -9.86 -9.01
CA TRP A 198 5.25 -8.67 -9.83
C TRP A 198 3.77 -8.29 -9.85
N GLU A 199 2.87 -9.27 -10.00
CA GLU A 199 1.42 -9.02 -9.95
C GLU A 199 0.99 -8.49 -8.57
N SER A 200 1.46 -9.13 -7.50
CA SER A 200 1.16 -8.72 -6.12
C SER A 200 1.70 -7.32 -5.83
N PHE A 201 2.93 -7.04 -6.23
CA PHE A 201 3.57 -5.73 -6.12
C PHE A 201 2.78 -4.67 -6.88
N SER A 202 2.44 -4.92 -8.15
CA SER A 202 1.69 -3.96 -8.98
C SER A 202 0.34 -3.61 -8.36
N ARG A 203 -0.38 -4.63 -7.86
CA ARG A 203 -1.67 -4.44 -7.18
C ARG A 203 -1.53 -3.66 -5.87
N HIS A 204 -0.49 -3.94 -5.09
CA HIS A 204 -0.21 -3.27 -3.83
C HIS A 204 0.20 -1.81 -4.03
N ILE A 205 1.05 -1.54 -5.02
CA ILE A 205 1.49 -0.19 -5.35
C ILE A 205 0.32 0.68 -5.83
N ALA A 206 -0.63 0.11 -6.57
CA ALA A 206 -1.81 0.82 -7.07
C ALA A 206 -2.68 1.43 -5.96
N LEU A 207 -2.51 1.02 -4.70
CA LEU A 207 -3.22 1.58 -3.54
C LEU A 207 -2.84 3.05 -3.27
N PHE A 208 -1.57 3.42 -3.49
CA PHE A 208 -1.05 4.78 -3.25
C PHE A 208 -0.41 5.41 -4.49
N TYR A 209 -0.18 4.63 -5.56
CA TYR A 209 0.37 5.10 -6.83
C TYR A 209 -0.39 4.48 -8.01
N PRO A 210 -1.45 5.13 -8.50
CA PRO A 210 -2.35 4.58 -9.51
C PRO A 210 -1.96 4.95 -10.94
N PHE A 211 -0.70 5.27 -11.15
CA PHE A 211 -0.18 5.63 -12.46
C PHE A 211 0.53 4.41 -13.06
N VAL A 212 0.93 4.54 -14.33
CA VAL A 212 1.69 3.50 -15.01
C VAL A 212 3.00 3.26 -14.25
N LEU A 213 3.17 2.03 -13.74
CA LEU A 213 4.33 1.62 -12.94
C LEU A 213 5.64 1.70 -13.72
N ILE A 214 5.65 1.23 -14.98
CA ILE A 214 6.79 1.28 -15.88
C ILE A 214 6.40 2.12 -17.10
N PRO A 215 6.92 3.35 -17.24
CA PRO A 215 6.56 4.23 -18.35
C PRO A 215 7.08 3.67 -19.67
N VAL A 216 6.24 3.72 -20.70
CA VAL A 216 6.65 3.37 -22.08
C VAL A 216 7.54 4.49 -22.59
N SER A 217 8.76 4.14 -23.01
CA SER A 217 9.73 5.08 -23.60
C SER A 217 9.34 5.55 -25.00
#